data_AF-A0A1B6MU78-F1
#
_entry.id   AF-A0A1B6MU78-F1
#
_cell.length_a   1.000
_cell.length_b   1.000
_cell.length_c   1.000
_cell.angle_alpha   90.00
_cell.angle_beta   90.00
_cell.angle_gamma   90.00
#
_symmetry.space_group_name_H-M   'P 1'
#
loop_
_entity.id
_entity.type
_entity.pdbx_description
1 polymer ?
#
loop_
_entity_poly.entity_id
_entity_poly.type
_entity_poly.pdbx_seq_one_letter_code
_entity_poly.pdbx_strand_id
1 'polypeptide(L)'
;LIGSGILHTKLWLVDGRHAYIGSANSDWRSLTEVKEMGIYIQDCPCVANDIKKLFDVYWMMGASGAQIPDQWPDSLSTPYNEATPMNLSTNGLVYLSSSPPQFCTKGRTGDGNSITSTIHKANKFVYIAVMDYFPTFIYTSKPKYWADIDTAL
;
A
#
# COMPACT_ATOMS: atom_id res chain seq x y z
N LEU A 1 -13.93 8.69 -1.27
CA LEU A 1 -14.64 8.55 0.01
C LEU A 1 -13.67 8.99 1.12
N ILE A 2 -13.59 10.29 1.41
CA ILE A 2 -12.84 10.78 2.58
C ILE A 2 -13.83 10.91 3.73
N GLY A 3 -13.50 10.33 4.89
CA GLY A 3 -14.39 10.27 6.05
C GLY A 3 -15.39 9.10 6.05
N SER A 4 -15.41 8.26 5.01
CA SER A 4 -16.29 7.08 4.91
C SER A 4 -15.60 5.83 4.35
N GLY A 5 -14.28 5.87 4.19
CA GLY A 5 -13.47 4.72 3.79
C GLY A 5 -13.19 3.77 4.96
N ILE A 6 -12.75 2.55 4.64
CA ILE A 6 -12.35 1.52 5.61
C ILE A 6 -10.85 1.26 5.41
N LEU A 7 -10.11 1.08 6.51
CA LEU A 7 -8.71 0.67 6.44
C LEU A 7 -8.62 -0.77 5.91
N HIS A 8 -7.98 -0.95 4.75
CA HIS A 8 -7.88 -2.25 4.09
C HIS A 8 -6.47 -2.84 4.04
N THR A 9 -5.48 -2.15 4.62
CA THR A 9 -4.10 -2.62 4.71
C THR A 9 -3.97 -3.72 5.76
N LYS A 10 -3.31 -4.83 5.41
CA LYS A 10 -2.95 -5.92 6.34
C LYS A 10 -1.44 -5.94 6.45
N LEU A 11 -0.94 -5.55 7.61
CA LEU A 11 0.50 -5.52 7.87
C LEU A 11 0.78 -5.90 9.32
N TRP A 12 1.89 -6.58 9.56
CA TRP A 12 2.43 -6.84 10.89
C TRP A 12 3.85 -6.28 10.99
N LEU A 13 4.22 -5.79 12.17
CA LEU A 13 5.54 -5.28 12.48
C LEU A 13 6.00 -5.93 13.79
N VAL A 14 7.23 -6.43 13.82
CA VAL A 14 7.83 -7.04 15.02
C VAL A 14 9.18 -6.39 15.28
N ASP A 15 9.29 -5.73 16.42
CA ASP A 15 10.51 -5.11 16.96
C ASP A 15 11.25 -4.14 16.02
N GLY A 16 10.57 -3.61 15.00
CA GLY A 16 11.18 -2.76 13.98
C GLY A 16 12.21 -3.49 13.10
N ARG A 17 12.15 -4.84 13.05
CA ARG A 17 13.08 -5.67 12.27
C ARG A 17 12.38 -6.60 11.29
N HIS A 18 11.24 -7.16 11.69
CA HIS A 18 10.46 -8.07 10.85
C HIS A 18 9.14 -7.43 10.47
N ALA A 19 8.66 -7.75 9.28
CA ALA A 19 7.37 -7.27 8.82
C ALA A 19 6.66 -8.29 7.93
N TYR A 20 5.34 -8.20 7.90
CA TYR A 20 4.51 -8.83 6.88
C TYR A 20 3.66 -7.74 6.24
N ILE A 21 3.48 -7.80 4.93
CA ILE A 21 2.51 -7.00 4.18
C ILE A 21 1.89 -7.87 3.09
N GLY A 22 0.56 -7.85 2.97
CA GLY A 22 -0.13 -8.70 2.01
C GLY A 22 -1.65 -8.59 2.09
N SER A 23 -2.33 -9.63 1.60
CA SER A 23 -3.79 -9.69 1.56
C SER A 23 -4.40 -10.39 2.79
N ALA A 24 -3.65 -11.29 3.45
CA ALA A 24 -4.16 -12.12 4.54
C ALA A 24 -4.71 -11.31 5.73
N ASN A 25 -5.99 -11.52 6.02
CA ASN A 25 -6.60 -11.06 7.27
C ASN A 25 -6.07 -11.86 8.46
N SER A 26 -6.23 -11.31 9.66
CA SER A 26 -5.92 -12.04 10.91
C SER A 26 -7.10 -12.92 11.33
N ASP A 27 -7.55 -13.78 10.42
CA ASP A 27 -8.60 -14.77 10.67
C ASP A 27 -8.23 -16.14 10.06
N TRP A 28 -8.87 -17.18 10.57
CA TRP A 28 -8.53 -18.57 10.21
C TRP A 28 -8.81 -18.89 8.74
N ARG A 29 -9.74 -18.20 8.07
CA ARG A 29 -10.05 -18.45 6.66
C ARG A 29 -8.89 -18.03 5.76
N SER A 30 -8.19 -16.95 6.09
CA SER A 30 -6.96 -16.56 5.41
C SER A 30 -5.84 -17.60 5.55
N LEU A 31 -5.91 -18.52 6.53
CA LEU A 31 -4.93 -19.60 6.68
C LEU A 31 -5.28 -20.85 5.86
N THR A 32 -6.57 -21.15 5.68
CA THR A 32 -6.99 -22.46 5.16
C THR A 32 -7.93 -22.42 3.96
N GLU A 33 -8.66 -21.33 3.73
CA GLU A 33 -9.76 -21.28 2.76
C GLU A 33 -9.60 -20.20 1.69
N VAL A 34 -8.84 -19.13 1.96
CA VAL A 34 -8.64 -18.02 1.02
C VAL A 34 -7.24 -18.11 0.43
N LYS A 35 -7.11 -17.93 -0.89
CA LYS A 35 -5.82 -17.76 -1.53
C LYS A 35 -5.28 -16.36 -1.20
N GLU A 36 -4.32 -16.32 -0.30
CA GLU A 36 -3.64 -15.09 0.10
C GLU A 36 -2.28 -14.94 -0.58
N MET A 37 -1.81 -13.70 -0.70
CA MET A 37 -0.47 -13.36 -1.16
C MET A 37 0.10 -12.24 -0.30
N GLY A 38 1.38 -12.36 0.03
CA GLY A 38 2.08 -11.35 0.80
C GLY A 38 3.58 -11.57 0.80
N ILE A 39 4.30 -10.61 1.36
CA ILE A 39 5.75 -10.64 1.50
C ILE A 39 6.05 -10.68 3.00
N TYR A 40 6.82 -11.69 3.42
CA TYR A 40 7.46 -11.70 4.73
C TYR A 40 8.86 -11.12 4.62
N ILE A 41 9.13 -10.13 5.44
CA ILE A 41 10.40 -9.41 5.52
C ILE A 41 11.06 -9.84 6.82
N GLN A 42 12.16 -10.57 6.68
CA GLN A 42 12.92 -11.08 7.81
C GLN A 42 14.17 -10.25 8.05
N ASP A 43 14.35 -9.78 9.28
CA ASP A 43 15.55 -9.10 9.76
C ASP A 43 16.04 -7.96 8.84
N CYS A 44 15.12 -7.08 8.46
CA CYS A 44 15.40 -5.96 7.58
C CYS A 44 14.91 -4.65 8.22
N PRO A 45 15.68 -4.07 9.16
CA PRO A 45 15.27 -2.86 9.87
C PRO A 45 14.99 -1.67 8.97
N CYS A 46 15.67 -1.54 7.83
CA CYS A 46 15.42 -0.43 6.91
C CYS A 46 14.00 -0.48 6.32
N VAL A 47 13.55 -1.63 5.84
CA VAL A 47 12.19 -1.81 5.30
C VAL A 47 11.17 -1.77 6.43
N ALA A 48 11.43 -2.45 7.55
CA ALA A 48 10.52 -2.46 8.70
C ALA A 48 10.27 -1.05 9.27
N ASN A 49 11.30 -0.21 9.35
CA ASN A 49 11.15 1.19 9.77
C ASN A 49 10.38 2.04 8.75
N ASP A 50 10.49 1.75 7.45
CA ASP A 50 9.70 2.46 6.45
C ASP A 50 8.22 2.03 6.46
N ILE A 51 7.94 0.74 6.70
CA ILE A 51 6.58 0.23 6.96
C ILE A 51 6.01 0.84 8.24
N LYS A 52 6.84 1.01 9.29
CA LYS A 52 6.42 1.66 10.54
C LYS A 52 5.88 3.07 10.31
N LYS A 53 6.42 3.84 9.36
CA LYS A 53 5.86 5.16 9.03
C LYS A 53 4.43 5.08 8.51
N LEU A 54 4.11 4.07 7.69
CA LEU A 54 2.73 3.81 7.25
C LEU A 54 1.83 3.40 8.42
N PHE A 55 2.33 2.53 9.30
CA PHE A 55 1.61 2.14 10.51
C PHE A 55 1.32 3.36 11.39
N ASP A 56 2.30 4.24 11.58
CA ASP A 56 2.17 5.43 12.45
C ASP A 56 1.16 6.45 11.86
N VAL A 57 1.03 6.55 10.54
CA VAL A 57 -0.07 7.30 9.89
C VAL A 57 -1.42 6.73 10.32
N TYR A 58 -1.61 5.41 10.24
CA TYR A 58 -2.87 4.77 10.65
C TYR A 58 -3.11 4.91 12.15
N TRP A 59 -2.06 4.77 12.95
CA TRP A 59 -2.12 4.92 14.40
C TRP A 59 -2.57 6.31 14.81
N MET A 60 -2.02 7.36 14.19
CA MET A 60 -2.45 8.73 14.39
C MET A 60 -3.91 8.95 14.00
N MET A 61 -4.36 8.36 12.88
CA MET A 61 -5.74 8.48 12.41
C MET A 61 -6.74 7.62 13.21
N GLY A 62 -6.25 6.65 13.97
CA GLY A 62 -7.06 5.88 14.91
C GLY A 62 -7.38 6.62 16.22
N ALA A 63 -6.72 7.76 16.48
CA ALA A 63 -6.98 8.55 17.68
C ALA A 63 -8.37 9.19 17.66
N SER A 64 -8.96 9.38 18.85
CA SER A 64 -10.26 10.02 18.99
C SER A 64 -10.22 11.45 18.43
N GLY A 65 -11.16 11.76 17.52
CA GLY A 65 -11.26 13.08 16.88
C GLY A 65 -10.15 13.39 15.87
N ALA A 66 -9.34 12.41 15.47
CA ALA A 66 -8.29 12.60 14.47
C ALA A 66 -8.87 13.15 13.16
N GLN A 67 -8.17 14.13 12.59
CA GLN A 67 -8.43 14.71 11.29
C GLN A 67 -7.19 14.56 10.42
N ILE A 68 -7.38 14.36 9.13
CA ILE A 68 -6.27 14.35 8.18
C ILE A 68 -5.62 15.74 8.21
N PRO A 69 -4.32 15.86 8.54
CA PRO A 69 -3.66 17.14 8.58
C PRO A 69 -3.44 17.68 7.16
N ASP A 70 -3.33 19.00 7.02
CA ASP A 70 -2.95 19.62 5.73
C ASP A 70 -1.57 19.14 5.26
N GLN A 71 -0.67 18.86 6.21
CA GLN A 71 0.65 18.29 6.00
C GLN A 71 0.95 17.25 7.08
N TRP A 72 1.39 16.06 6.65
CA TRP A 72 1.85 15.03 7.58
C TRP A 72 3.17 15.45 8.25
N PRO A 73 3.41 15.06 9.52
CA PRO A 73 4.69 15.31 10.18
C PRO A 73 5.88 14.80 9.38
N ASP A 74 6.97 15.57 9.34
CA ASP A 74 8.18 15.22 8.59
C ASP A 74 8.76 13.86 9.02
N SER A 75 8.54 13.45 10.28
CA SER A 75 8.94 12.13 10.81
C SER A 75 8.32 10.95 10.06
N LEU A 76 7.17 11.14 9.41
CA LEU A 76 6.48 10.12 8.61
C LEU A 76 6.86 10.17 7.13
N SER A 77 7.67 11.14 6.71
CA SER A 77 8.16 11.26 5.34
C SER A 77 9.13 10.13 5.00
N THR A 78 9.22 9.79 3.72
CA THR A 78 10.18 8.78 3.24
C THR A 78 11.01 9.30 2.07
N PRO A 79 12.31 8.98 2.01
CA PRO A 79 13.10 9.20 0.80
C PRO A 79 12.84 8.12 -0.26
N TYR A 80 12.11 7.04 0.08
CA TYR A 80 11.95 5.88 -0.78
C TYR A 80 10.65 5.93 -1.58
N ASN A 81 10.78 5.88 -2.89
CA ASN A 81 9.67 5.91 -3.83
C ASN A 81 10.06 5.26 -5.16
N GLU A 82 9.18 5.35 -6.13
CA GLU A 82 9.40 4.81 -7.47
C GLU A 82 10.68 5.35 -8.15
N ALA A 83 11.01 6.63 -7.96
CA ALA A 83 12.20 7.25 -8.55
C ALA A 83 13.47 6.97 -7.73
N THR A 84 13.35 6.85 -6.41
CA THR A 84 14.45 6.60 -5.47
C THR A 84 14.15 5.37 -4.60
N PRO A 85 14.08 4.15 -5.16
CA PRO A 85 13.77 2.96 -4.38
C PRO A 85 14.92 2.57 -3.47
N MET A 86 14.59 1.91 -2.36
CA MET A 86 15.56 1.32 -1.45
C MET A 86 16.29 0.16 -2.13
N ASN A 87 17.62 0.16 -2.07
CA ASN A 87 18.43 -0.93 -2.61
C ASN A 87 18.71 -1.98 -1.52
N LEU A 88 18.10 -3.16 -1.67
CA LEU A 88 18.28 -4.29 -0.76
C LEU A 88 19.37 -5.26 -1.23
N SER A 89 20.33 -4.77 -2.03
CA SER A 89 21.43 -5.55 -2.60
C SER A 89 20.93 -6.76 -3.39
N THR A 90 21.02 -7.97 -2.81
CA THR A 90 20.62 -9.22 -3.46
C THR A 90 19.10 -9.35 -3.64
N ASN A 91 18.30 -8.59 -2.89
CA ASN A 91 16.84 -8.65 -2.93
C ASN A 91 16.21 -7.60 -3.87
N GLY A 92 17.04 -6.85 -4.60
CA GLY A 92 16.59 -5.88 -5.60
C GLY A 92 16.20 -4.52 -5.03
N LEU A 93 15.48 -3.76 -5.85
CA LEU A 93 15.00 -2.41 -5.53
C LEU A 93 13.57 -2.48 -5.01
N VAL A 94 13.32 -1.88 -3.85
CA VAL A 94 12.01 -1.92 -3.18
C VAL A 94 11.60 -0.52 -2.74
N TYR A 95 10.32 -0.21 -2.88
CA TYR A 95 9.70 0.94 -2.23
C TYR A 95 8.27 0.55 -1.86
N LEU A 96 7.69 1.21 -0.85
CA LEU A 96 6.28 1.00 -0.50
C LEU A 96 5.44 2.11 -1.11
N SER A 97 4.25 1.75 -1.57
CA SER A 97 3.20 2.66 -1.96
C SER A 97 2.07 2.67 -0.94
N SER A 98 1.19 3.67 -1.00
CA SER A 98 -0.01 3.71 -0.16
C SER A 98 -1.18 4.39 -0.83
N SER A 99 -2.36 4.25 -0.24
CA SER A 99 -3.58 4.93 -0.62
C SER A 99 -4.46 5.21 0.61
N PRO A 100 -5.39 6.18 0.54
CA PRO A 100 -5.62 7.14 -0.55
C PRO A 100 -4.53 8.22 -0.61
N PRO A 101 -4.48 9.09 -1.64
CA PRO A 101 -3.46 10.15 -1.77
C PRO A 101 -3.32 11.05 -0.53
N GLN A 102 -4.42 11.30 0.19
CA GLN A 102 -4.43 12.08 1.43
C GLN A 102 -3.66 11.41 2.58
N PHE A 103 -3.42 10.11 2.51
CA PHE A 103 -2.63 9.33 3.48
C PHE A 103 -1.20 9.08 3.00
N CYS A 104 -0.87 9.48 1.77
CA CYS A 104 0.50 9.43 1.28
C CYS A 104 1.29 10.58 1.90
N THR A 105 2.21 10.23 2.79
CA THR A 105 3.14 11.20 3.38
C THR A 105 4.13 11.70 2.35
N LYS A 106 4.83 12.79 2.66
CA LYS A 106 5.82 13.38 1.76
C LYS A 106 6.84 12.34 1.29
N GLY A 107 6.97 12.25 -0.03
CA GLY A 107 7.86 11.32 -0.71
C GLY A 107 7.30 9.92 -0.93
N ARG A 108 6.11 9.55 -0.42
CA ARG A 108 5.50 8.23 -0.64
C ARG A 108 4.79 8.16 -1.99
N THR A 109 5.06 7.13 -2.79
CA THR A 109 4.31 6.88 -4.05
C THR A 109 2.89 6.39 -3.74
N GLY A 110 1.91 6.83 -4.53
CA GLY A 110 0.54 6.33 -4.43
C GLY A 110 0.34 4.98 -5.11
N ASP A 111 -0.50 4.10 -4.54
CA ASP A 111 -0.75 2.74 -5.08
C ASP A 111 -1.16 2.75 -6.56
N GLY A 112 -2.08 3.65 -6.94
CA GLY A 112 -2.54 3.78 -8.33
C GLY A 112 -1.39 4.06 -9.31
N ASN A 113 -0.49 4.98 -8.95
CA ASN A 113 0.68 5.32 -9.76
C ASN A 113 1.66 4.15 -9.84
N SER A 114 1.88 3.44 -8.73
CA SER A 114 2.75 2.26 -8.70
C SER A 114 2.25 1.15 -9.60
N ILE A 115 0.94 0.89 -9.61
CA ILE A 115 0.32 -0.14 -10.47
C ILE A 115 0.43 0.26 -11.93
N THR A 116 -0.03 1.45 -12.32
CA THR A 116 -0.01 1.88 -13.73
C THR A 116 1.42 1.99 -14.26
N SER A 117 2.36 2.51 -13.47
CA SER A 117 3.78 2.55 -13.84
C SER A 117 4.36 1.16 -14.05
N THR A 118 4.02 0.19 -13.19
CA THR A 118 4.47 -1.21 -13.35
C THR A 118 3.96 -1.80 -14.67
N ILE A 119 2.70 -1.53 -15.04
CA ILE A 119 2.13 -1.98 -16.30
C ILE A 119 2.84 -1.32 -17.48
N HIS A 120 2.96 0.01 -17.48
CA HIS A 120 3.59 0.76 -18.58
C HIS A 120 5.07 0.42 -18.80
N LYS A 121 5.80 0.03 -17.73
CA LYS A 121 7.22 -0.34 -17.81
C LYS A 121 7.44 -1.82 -18.16
N ALA A 122 6.39 -2.63 -18.21
CA ALA A 122 6.53 -4.05 -18.52
C ALA A 122 6.89 -4.26 -20.00
N ASN A 123 7.99 -4.96 -20.26
CA ASN A 123 8.46 -5.22 -21.63
C ASN A 123 7.79 -6.42 -22.32
N LYS A 124 7.19 -7.34 -21.54
CA LYS A 124 6.66 -8.62 -22.07
C LYS A 124 5.27 -8.95 -21.55
N PHE A 125 5.15 -9.15 -20.24
CA PHE A 125 3.91 -9.60 -19.61
C PHE A 125 3.73 -8.94 -18.25
N VAL A 126 2.48 -8.76 -17.85
CA VAL A 126 2.06 -8.46 -16.48
C VAL A 126 1.14 -9.59 -16.02
N TYR A 127 1.39 -10.13 -14.84
CA TYR A 127 0.52 -11.13 -14.23
C TYR A 127 -0.30 -10.46 -13.13
N ILE A 128 -1.63 -10.55 -13.26
CA ILE A 128 -2.56 -9.88 -12.36
C ILE A 128 -3.37 -10.95 -11.62
N ALA A 129 -3.35 -10.88 -10.30
CA ALA A 129 -4.17 -11.71 -9.42
C ALA A 129 -4.95 -10.79 -8.48
N VAL A 130 -6.26 -10.68 -8.69
CA VAL A 130 -7.17 -9.82 -7.93
C VAL A 130 -8.41 -10.63 -7.54
N MET A 131 -9.14 -10.18 -6.52
CA MET A 131 -10.41 -10.81 -6.14
C MET A 131 -11.47 -10.56 -7.21
N ASP A 132 -11.75 -9.29 -7.49
CA ASP A 132 -12.66 -8.85 -8.54
C ASP A 132 -12.05 -7.65 -9.27
N TYR A 133 -12.24 -7.57 -10.59
CA TYR A 133 -11.80 -6.43 -11.40
C TYR A 133 -12.99 -5.76 -12.08
N PHE A 134 -13.21 -4.48 -11.75
CA PHE A 134 -14.18 -3.61 -12.41
C PHE A 134 -13.57 -2.23 -12.63
N PRO A 135 -13.56 -1.67 -13.85
CA PRO A 135 -13.10 -0.31 -14.11
C PRO A 135 -14.16 0.72 -13.69
N THR A 136 -14.70 0.59 -12.48
CA THR A 136 -15.82 1.38 -11.99
C THR A 136 -15.75 1.54 -10.48
N PHE A 137 -16.01 2.74 -10.01
CA PHE A 137 -16.23 3.04 -8.61
C PHE A 137 -17.64 2.58 -8.19
N ILE A 138 -17.71 1.38 -7.58
CA ILE A 138 -18.97 0.74 -7.18
C ILE A 138 -19.46 1.14 -5.78
N TYR A 139 -18.64 1.87 -5.02
CA TYR A 139 -18.94 2.28 -3.63
C TYR A 139 -19.62 3.66 -3.54
N THR A 140 -20.30 4.11 -4.61
CA THR A 140 -21.11 5.33 -4.65
C THR A 140 -22.55 5.03 -5.07
N SER A 141 -23.47 5.93 -4.70
CA SER A 141 -24.89 5.83 -5.07
C SER A 141 -25.13 5.72 -6.58
N LYS A 142 -24.24 6.30 -7.39
CA LYS A 142 -24.18 6.10 -8.84
C LYS A 142 -22.81 5.54 -9.19
N PRO A 143 -22.73 4.38 -9.88
CA PRO A 143 -21.47 3.87 -10.38
C PRO A 143 -20.79 4.93 -11.26
N LYS A 144 -19.48 5.10 -11.08
CA LYS A 144 -18.67 6.01 -11.92
C LYS A 144 -17.58 5.22 -12.60
N TYR A 145 -17.46 5.32 -13.91
CA TYR A 145 -16.34 4.70 -14.63
C TYR A 145 -15.01 5.25 -14.10
N TRP A 146 -14.04 4.36 -13.90
CA TRP A 146 -12.69 4.69 -13.44
C TRP A 146 -11.69 3.92 -14.30
N ALA A 147 -11.07 4.64 -15.23
CA ALA A 147 -10.37 4.07 -16.37
C ALA A 147 -8.88 3.83 -16.15
N ASP A 148 -8.31 4.28 -15.02
CA ASP A 148 -6.86 4.44 -14.89
C ASP A 148 -6.08 3.13 -15.11
N ILE A 149 -6.55 2.03 -14.50
CA ILE A 149 -5.94 0.69 -14.70
C ILE A 149 -6.33 0.13 -16.08
N ASP A 150 -7.58 0.31 -16.49
CA ASP A 150 -8.12 -0.20 -17.75
C ASP A 150 -7.42 0.37 -18.98
N THR A 151 -7.01 1.63 -18.90
CA THR A 151 -6.25 2.35 -19.93
C THR A 151 -4.78 1.93 -19.94
N ALA A 152 -4.27 1.42 -18.82
CA ALA A 152 -2.87 1.00 -18.71
C ALA A 152 -2.64 -0.42 -19.26
N LEU A 153 -3.63 -1.31 -19.17
CA LEU A 153 -3.61 -2.68 -19.69
C LEU A 153 -3.64 -2.73 -21.21
#